data_AF-A0A896T9H3-F1
#
_entry.id   AF-A0A896T9H3-F1
#
_cell.length_a   1.000
_cell.length_b   1.000
_cell.length_c   1.000
_cell.angle_alpha   90.00
_cell.angle_beta   90.00
_cell.angle_gamma   90.00
#
_symmetry.space_group_name_H-M   'P 1'
#
loop_
_entity.id
_entity.type
_entity.pdbx_description
1 polymer ?
#
loop_
_entity_poly.entity_id
_entity_poly.type
_entity_poly.pdbx_seq_one_letter_code
_entity_poly.pdbx_strand_id
1 'polypeptide(L)'
;MEKIDKSKEEINQKLREKTTKKNLLALSDIETGMLYIVSSANQNTLLLEQLKTKSIYRQFNETEKEQLEDAIIEAQQLASMTQLNAQILEQLAGTYNNVLNNNLNDNMTTLTIVSVLLAGLAVITGFFGMNVPLPLTHQKDAWVWIIGACIILWLLYAALFRYIIGRRQ
;
A
#
# COMPACT_ATOMS: atom_id res chain seq x y z
N MET A 1 22.32 -8.51 -12.16
CA MET A 1 22.17 -7.36 -11.26
C MET A 1 21.68 -6.13 -11.98
N GLU A 2 22.37 -5.64 -13.03
CA GLU A 2 21.96 -4.44 -13.76
C GLU A 2 20.50 -4.45 -14.29
N LYS A 3 20.01 -5.59 -14.82
CA LYS A 3 18.60 -5.75 -15.23
C LYS A 3 17.60 -5.69 -14.07
N ILE A 4 18.01 -6.12 -12.88
CA ILE A 4 17.20 -6.10 -11.65
C ILE A 4 17.17 -4.69 -11.09
N ASP A 5 18.32 -4.01 -11.04
CA ASP A 5 18.42 -2.62 -10.60
C ASP A 5 17.60 -1.71 -11.50
N LYS A 6 17.69 -1.87 -12.83
CA LYS A 6 16.89 -1.11 -13.78
C LYS A 6 15.38 -1.37 -13.64
N SER A 7 14.99 -2.64 -13.46
CA SER A 7 13.60 -2.99 -13.18
C SER A 7 13.10 -2.43 -11.86
N LYS A 8 13.94 -2.42 -10.82
CA LYS A 8 13.68 -1.78 -9.51
C LYS A 8 13.43 -0.30 -9.67
N GLU A 9 14.26 0.41 -10.44
CA GLU A 9 14.16 1.85 -10.69
C GLU A 9 12.86 2.18 -11.43
N GLU A 10 12.55 1.45 -12.50
CA GLU A 10 11.34 1.65 -13.30
C GLU A 10 10.06 1.40 -12.48
N ILE A 11 10.06 0.37 -11.64
CA ILE A 11 8.91 0.07 -10.77
C ILE A 11 8.80 1.07 -9.64
N ASN A 12 9.91 1.53 -9.05
CA ASN A 12 9.90 2.64 -8.09
C ASN A 12 9.29 3.90 -8.70
N GLN A 13 9.66 4.25 -9.93
CA GLN A 13 9.11 5.42 -10.60
C GLN A 13 7.61 5.27 -10.89
N LYS A 14 7.19 4.12 -11.42
CA LYS A 14 5.76 3.83 -11.71
C LYS A 14 4.91 3.79 -10.44
N LEU A 15 5.46 3.31 -9.34
CA LEU A 15 4.77 3.26 -8.05
C LEU A 15 4.74 4.64 -7.35
N ARG A 16 5.77 5.49 -7.52
CA ARG A 16 5.76 6.88 -7.03
C ARG A 16 4.71 7.75 -7.72
N GLU A 17 4.46 7.55 -9.02
CA GLU A 17 3.45 8.31 -9.76
C GLU A 17 2.02 7.80 -9.50
N LYS A 18 1.81 6.47 -9.52
CA LYS A 18 0.48 5.89 -9.28
C LYS A 18 0.55 4.43 -8.78
N THR A 19 0.34 4.23 -7.49
CA THR A 19 0.20 2.90 -6.89
C THR A 19 -1.08 2.21 -7.39
N THR A 20 -0.94 1.31 -8.36
CA THR A 20 -2.05 0.53 -8.94
C THR A 20 -1.85 -0.95 -8.64
N LYS A 21 -2.95 -1.71 -8.49
CA LYS A 21 -2.92 -3.18 -8.30
C LYS A 21 -2.00 -3.90 -9.30
N LYS A 22 -1.96 -3.45 -10.55
CA LYS A 22 -1.07 -3.99 -11.61
C LYS A 22 0.42 -3.78 -11.29
N ASN A 23 0.79 -2.62 -10.77
CA ASN A 23 2.18 -2.30 -10.43
C ASN A 23 2.63 -3.07 -9.17
N LEU A 24 1.71 -3.29 -8.23
CA LEU A 24 1.95 -4.15 -7.05
C LEU A 24 2.14 -5.62 -7.42
N LEU A 25 1.35 -6.14 -8.37
CA LEU A 25 1.55 -7.49 -8.92
C LEU A 25 2.94 -7.62 -9.58
N ALA A 26 3.31 -6.65 -10.42
CA ALA A 26 4.64 -6.64 -11.04
C ALA A 26 5.79 -6.54 -10.01
N LEU A 27 5.60 -5.80 -8.92
CA LEU A 27 6.56 -5.75 -7.81
C LEU A 27 6.68 -7.11 -7.10
N SER A 28 5.55 -7.79 -6.88
CA SER A 28 5.52 -9.13 -6.27
C SER A 28 6.21 -10.19 -7.15
N ASP A 29 6.09 -10.08 -8.48
CA ASP A 29 6.82 -10.95 -9.41
C ASP A 29 8.34 -10.75 -9.29
N ILE A 30 8.80 -9.51 -9.15
CA ILE A 30 10.22 -9.19 -8.95
C ILE A 30 10.71 -9.66 -7.58
N GLU A 31 9.93 -9.46 -6.53
CA GLU A 31 10.24 -9.94 -5.19
C GLU A 31 10.42 -11.46 -5.18
N THR A 32 9.51 -12.19 -5.83
CA THR A 32 9.61 -13.65 -5.99
C THR A 32 10.87 -14.05 -6.75
N GLY A 33 11.19 -13.37 -7.85
CA GLY A 33 12.44 -13.59 -8.59
C GLY A 33 13.69 -13.31 -7.75
N MET A 34 13.65 -12.29 -6.90
CA MET A 34 14.75 -11.94 -6.00
C MET A 34 14.95 -13.02 -4.92
N LEU A 35 13.88 -13.61 -4.38
CA LEU A 35 13.96 -14.73 -3.44
C LEU A 35 14.67 -15.94 -4.04
N TYR A 36 14.40 -16.27 -5.30
CA TYR A 36 15.12 -17.34 -6.01
C TYR A 36 16.62 -17.03 -6.15
N ILE A 37 16.97 -15.77 -6.41
CA ILE A 37 18.37 -15.33 -6.50
C ILE A 37 19.08 -15.42 -5.15
N VAL A 38 18.42 -14.97 -4.07
CA VAL A 38 18.96 -15.10 -2.70
C VAL A 38 19.19 -16.57 -2.35
N SER A 39 18.22 -17.43 -2.63
CA SER A 39 18.35 -18.87 -2.36
C SER A 39 19.51 -19.48 -3.15
N SER A 40 19.64 -19.17 -4.43
CA SER A 40 20.72 -19.66 -5.29
C SER A 40 22.08 -19.12 -4.86
N ALA A 41 22.17 -17.84 -4.47
CA ALA A 41 23.39 -17.23 -3.95
C ALA A 41 23.85 -17.91 -2.67
N ASN A 42 22.94 -18.13 -1.71
CA ASN A 42 23.25 -18.84 -0.47
C ASN A 42 23.68 -20.29 -0.71
N GLN A 43 23.03 -21.00 -1.63
CA GLN A 43 23.44 -22.36 -2.02
C GLN A 43 24.83 -22.39 -2.66
N ASN A 44 25.14 -21.44 -3.56
CA ASN A 44 26.46 -21.35 -4.17
C ASN A 44 27.55 -21.04 -3.14
N THR A 45 27.30 -20.11 -2.23
CA THR A 45 28.24 -19.81 -1.13
C THR A 45 28.50 -21.04 -0.26
N LEU A 46 27.45 -21.78 0.12
CA LEU A 46 27.59 -23.02 0.88
C LEU A 46 28.40 -24.08 0.13
N LEU A 47 28.19 -24.24 -1.18
CA LEU A 47 28.94 -25.18 -2.01
C LEU A 47 30.43 -24.79 -2.08
N LEU A 48 30.74 -23.50 -2.20
CA LEU A 48 32.11 -22.99 -2.20
C LEU A 48 32.80 -23.25 -0.85
N GLU A 49 32.09 -23.06 0.27
CA GLU A 49 32.61 -23.42 1.59
C GLU A 49 32.84 -24.93 1.73
N GLN A 50 31.92 -25.77 1.23
CA GLN A 50 32.08 -27.22 1.26
C GLN A 50 33.28 -27.72 0.43
N LEU A 51 33.67 -26.99 -0.62
CA LEU A 51 34.88 -27.33 -1.40
C LEU A 51 36.12 -27.33 -0.51
N LYS A 52 36.24 -26.43 0.48
CA LYS A 52 37.36 -26.42 1.44
C LYS A 52 37.46 -27.68 2.28
N THR A 53 36.33 -28.34 2.56
CA THR A 53 36.29 -29.55 3.39
C THR A 53 36.56 -30.82 2.59
N LYS A 54 36.42 -30.77 1.26
CA LYS A 54 36.60 -31.94 0.39
C LYS A 54 38.08 -32.27 0.19
N SER A 55 38.37 -33.55 -0.06
CA SER A 55 39.73 -34.04 -0.36
C SER A 55 40.39 -33.36 -1.56
N ILE A 56 39.60 -32.76 -2.46
CA ILE A 56 40.07 -32.01 -3.64
C ILE A 56 40.84 -30.75 -3.21
N TYR A 57 40.44 -30.08 -2.11
CA TYR A 57 41.16 -28.91 -1.59
C TYR A 57 42.60 -29.21 -1.18
N ARG A 58 42.87 -30.47 -0.78
CA ARG A 58 44.23 -30.93 -0.46
C ARG A 58 45.14 -31.08 -1.68
N GLN A 59 44.57 -31.14 -2.89
CA GLN A 59 45.31 -31.23 -4.14
C GLN A 59 45.60 -29.86 -4.76
N PHE A 60 45.05 -28.78 -4.18
CA PHE A 60 45.29 -27.41 -4.66
C PHE A 60 46.65 -26.89 -4.23
N ASN A 61 47.27 -26.13 -5.14
CA ASN A 61 48.46 -25.34 -4.87
C ASN A 61 48.12 -24.13 -3.98
N GLU A 62 49.11 -23.52 -3.32
CA GLU A 62 48.90 -22.36 -2.43
C GLU A 62 48.13 -21.21 -3.12
N THR A 63 48.47 -20.89 -4.38
CA THR A 63 47.79 -19.87 -5.17
C THR A 63 46.31 -20.22 -5.46
N GLU A 64 45.99 -21.48 -5.66
CA GLU A 64 44.60 -21.94 -5.92
C GLU A 64 43.77 -21.90 -4.64
N LYS A 65 44.38 -22.15 -3.48
CA LYS A 65 43.72 -22.00 -2.17
C LYS A 65 43.39 -20.55 -1.87
N GLU A 66 44.34 -19.64 -2.09
CA GLU A 66 44.15 -18.19 -1.91
C GLU A 66 43.01 -17.68 -2.80
N GLN A 67 43.00 -18.04 -4.09
CA GLN A 67 41.92 -17.69 -5.01
C GLN A 67 40.55 -18.24 -4.57
N LEU A 68 40.51 -19.46 -4.02
CA LEU A 68 39.28 -20.03 -3.48
C LEU A 68 38.80 -19.27 -2.24
N GLU A 69 39.71 -18.85 -1.36
CA GLU A 69 39.37 -18.03 -0.19
C GLU A 69 38.76 -16.69 -0.59
N ASP A 70 39.39 -15.99 -1.54
CA ASP A 70 38.87 -14.73 -2.07
C ASP A 70 37.49 -14.92 -2.72
N ALA A 71 37.33 -15.97 -3.54
CA ALA A 71 36.05 -16.28 -4.17
C ALA A 71 34.94 -16.61 -3.16
N ILE A 72 35.27 -17.27 -2.04
CA ILE A 72 34.30 -17.52 -0.96
C ILE A 72 33.89 -16.21 -0.28
N ILE A 73 34.84 -15.32 0.01
CA ILE A 73 34.58 -14.01 0.62
C ILE A 73 33.68 -13.17 -0.30
N GLU A 74 34.01 -13.10 -1.59
CA GLU A 74 33.20 -12.38 -2.58
C GLU A 74 31.79 -12.98 -2.70
N ALA A 75 31.66 -14.32 -2.69
CA ALA A 75 30.37 -15.00 -2.73
C ALA A 75 29.52 -14.72 -1.48
N GLN A 76 30.11 -14.72 -0.29
CA GLN A 76 29.43 -14.32 0.95
C GLN A 76 28.96 -12.86 0.90
N GLN A 77 29.79 -11.97 0.37
CA GLN A 77 29.43 -10.56 0.22
C GLN A 77 28.28 -10.38 -0.77
N LEU A 78 28.34 -11.04 -1.94
CA LEU A 78 27.27 -11.01 -2.93
C LEU A 78 25.96 -11.58 -2.36
N ALA A 79 26.01 -12.70 -1.65
CA ALA A 79 24.85 -13.28 -0.98
C ALA A 79 24.23 -12.29 0.02
N SER A 80 25.04 -11.66 0.86
CA SER A 80 24.58 -10.64 1.82
C SER A 80 23.92 -9.44 1.12
N MET A 81 24.52 -8.95 0.03
CA MET A 81 23.95 -7.86 -0.77
C MET A 81 22.62 -8.25 -1.43
N THR A 82 22.49 -9.48 -1.92
CA THR A 82 21.23 -9.97 -2.48
C THR A 82 20.14 -10.04 -1.42
N GLN A 83 20.48 -10.46 -0.21
CA GLN A 83 19.54 -10.59 0.90
C GLN A 83 19.04 -9.22 1.40
N LEU A 84 19.93 -8.24 1.52
CA LEU A 84 19.56 -6.85 1.82
C LEU A 84 18.62 -6.29 0.74
N ASN A 85 18.93 -6.53 -0.53
CA ASN A 85 18.11 -6.06 -1.64
C ASN A 85 16.70 -6.68 -1.66
N ALA A 86 16.56 -7.95 -1.24
CA ALA A 86 15.27 -8.62 -1.07
C ALA A 86 14.46 -8.01 0.09
N GLN A 87 15.10 -7.74 1.24
CA GLN A 87 14.44 -7.07 2.37
C GLN A 87 13.92 -5.68 2.00
N ILE A 88 14.68 -4.91 1.20
CA ILE A 88 14.22 -3.62 0.69
C ILE A 88 12.96 -3.79 -0.18
N LEU A 89 12.91 -4.80 -1.06
CA LEU A 89 11.75 -5.05 -1.93
C LEU A 89 10.51 -5.39 -1.11
N GLU A 90 10.65 -6.25 -0.10
CA GLU A 90 9.57 -6.61 0.83
C GLU A 90 9.03 -5.38 1.56
N GLN A 91 9.92 -4.53 2.10
CA GLN A 91 9.53 -3.29 2.77
C GLN A 91 8.82 -2.32 1.82
N LEU A 92 9.28 -2.26 0.56
CA LEU A 92 8.66 -1.46 -0.49
C LEU A 92 7.24 -1.96 -0.79
N ALA A 93 7.05 -3.27 -0.95
CA ALA A 93 5.76 -3.90 -1.21
C ALA A 93 4.77 -3.64 -0.05
N GLY A 94 5.21 -3.78 1.20
CA GLY A 94 4.42 -3.43 2.38
C GLY A 94 3.99 -1.97 2.40
N THR A 95 4.90 -1.04 2.10
CA THR A 95 4.62 0.40 2.05
C THR A 95 3.59 0.72 0.97
N TYR A 96 3.73 0.15 -0.22
CA TYR A 96 2.81 0.41 -1.33
C TYR A 96 1.43 -0.24 -1.11
N ASN A 97 1.34 -1.40 -0.47
CA ASN A 97 0.07 -1.98 -0.05
C ASN A 97 -0.67 -1.06 0.93
N ASN A 98 0.04 -0.43 1.87
CA ASN A 98 -0.54 0.54 2.79
C ASN A 98 -1.06 1.79 2.05
N VAL A 99 -0.31 2.31 1.08
CA VAL A 99 -0.75 3.45 0.24
C VAL A 99 -2.00 3.08 -0.58
N LEU A 100 -2.05 1.89 -1.16
CA LEU A 100 -3.23 1.42 -1.89
C LEU A 100 -4.47 1.34 -0.99
N ASN A 101 -4.32 0.76 0.21
CA ASN A 101 -5.42 0.68 1.17
C ASN A 101 -5.87 2.06 1.66
N ASN A 102 -4.93 3.01 1.81
CA ASN A 102 -5.28 4.39 2.14
C ASN A 102 -6.10 5.05 1.02
N ASN A 103 -5.71 4.86 -0.25
CA ASN A 103 -6.47 5.35 -1.40
C ASN A 103 -7.87 4.72 -1.51
N LEU A 104 -8.04 3.43 -1.16
CA LEU A 104 -9.36 2.79 -1.09
C LEU A 104 -10.23 3.40 0.01
N ASN A 105 -9.63 3.69 1.17
CA ASN A 105 -10.32 4.34 2.28
C ASN A 105 -10.75 5.78 1.93
N ASP A 106 -9.91 6.55 1.24
CA ASP A 106 -10.26 7.90 0.76
C ASP A 106 -11.43 7.89 -0.23
N ASN A 107 -11.45 6.94 -1.17
CA ASN A 107 -12.56 6.80 -2.12
C ASN A 107 -13.88 6.40 -1.45
N MET A 108 -13.84 5.50 -0.45
CA MET A 108 -15.04 5.14 0.34
C MET A 108 -15.60 6.35 1.10
N THR A 109 -14.72 7.22 1.60
CA THR A 109 -15.11 8.46 2.29
C THR A 109 -15.85 9.41 1.33
N THR A 110 -15.41 9.49 0.07
CA THR A 110 -16.04 10.32 -0.98
C THR A 110 -17.46 9.85 -1.31
N LEU A 111 -17.66 8.55 -1.54
CA LEU A 111 -19.00 8.00 -1.81
C LEU A 111 -19.94 8.17 -0.62
N THR A 112 -19.41 8.01 0.60
CA THR A 112 -20.17 8.21 1.84
C THR A 112 -20.65 9.66 1.98
N ILE A 113 -19.80 10.65 1.66
CA ILE A 113 -20.19 12.07 1.67
C ILE A 113 -21.35 12.32 0.70
N VAL A 114 -21.26 11.82 -0.54
CA VAL A 114 -22.34 11.97 -1.53
C VAL A 114 -23.63 11.30 -1.05
N SER A 115 -23.53 10.09 -0.50
CA SER A 115 -24.70 9.35 0.02
C SER A 115 -25.38 10.08 1.18
N VAL A 116 -24.62 10.67 2.11
CA VAL A 116 -25.18 11.43 3.23
C VAL A 116 -25.86 12.71 2.76
N LEU A 117 -25.26 13.42 1.80
CA LEU A 117 -25.87 14.62 1.21
C LEU A 117 -27.22 14.29 0.54
N LEU A 118 -27.27 13.21 -0.24
CA LEU A 118 -28.49 12.73 -0.88
C LEU A 118 -29.54 12.25 0.14
N ALA A 119 -29.13 11.54 1.19
CA ALA A 119 -30.04 11.10 2.25
C ALA A 119 -30.69 12.29 2.97
N GLY A 120 -29.90 13.33 3.29
CA GLY A 120 -30.43 14.56 3.87
C GLY A 120 -31.45 15.25 2.96
N LEU A 121 -31.18 15.33 1.66
CA LEU A 121 -32.10 15.89 0.68
C LEU A 121 -33.39 15.05 0.58
N ALA A 122 -33.27 13.72 0.56
CA ALA A 122 -34.39 12.80 0.52
C ALA A 122 -35.30 12.95 1.76
N VAL A 123 -34.73 13.09 2.95
CA VAL A 123 -35.49 13.33 4.20
C VAL A 123 -36.31 14.60 4.11
N ILE A 124 -35.71 15.71 3.66
CA ILE A 124 -36.41 16.99 3.48
C ILE A 124 -37.57 16.82 2.48
N THR A 125 -37.30 16.25 1.30
CA THR A 125 -38.35 16.03 0.30
C THR A 125 -39.43 15.05 0.76
N GLY A 126 -39.07 14.05 1.57
CA GLY A 126 -39.98 13.08 2.15
C GLY A 126 -40.95 13.72 3.14
N PHE A 127 -40.49 14.62 4.00
CA PHE A 127 -41.36 15.38 4.91
C PHE A 127 -42.35 16.28 4.17
N PHE A 128 -41.97 16.88 3.04
CA PHE A 128 -42.88 17.66 2.20
C PHE A 128 -43.81 16.79 1.34
N GLY A 129 -43.41 15.57 1.01
CA GLY A 129 -44.22 14.62 0.24
C GLY A 129 -45.19 13.81 1.09
N MET A 130 -44.91 13.63 2.39
CA MET A 130 -45.86 13.06 3.34
C MET A 130 -46.86 14.17 3.72
N ASN A 131 -48.14 13.93 3.45
CA ASN A 131 -49.25 14.86 3.70
C ASN A 131 -49.53 14.98 5.22
N VAL A 132 -48.50 15.30 6.02
CA VAL A 132 -48.54 15.36 7.47
C VAL A 132 -49.08 16.73 7.88
N PRO A 133 -50.18 16.80 8.66
CA PRO A 133 -50.65 18.06 9.21
C PRO A 133 -49.62 18.57 10.22
N LEU A 134 -48.77 19.50 9.77
CA LEU A 134 -47.77 20.15 10.61
C LEU A 134 -48.48 20.94 11.74
N PRO A 135 -47.94 20.97 12.97
CA PRO A 135 -48.55 21.64 14.12
C PRO A 135 -48.54 23.19 14.05
N LEU A 136 -48.50 23.75 12.83
CA LEU A 136 -48.48 25.19 12.52
C LEU A 136 -49.37 25.53 11.30
N THR A 137 -50.35 24.69 10.95
CA THR A 137 -51.27 24.91 9.81
C THR A 137 -52.06 26.23 9.84
N HIS A 138 -52.05 26.96 10.96
CA HIS A 138 -52.76 28.24 11.11
C HIS A 138 -51.92 29.51 10.87
N GLN A 139 -50.59 29.41 10.64
CA GLN A 139 -49.76 30.56 10.27
C GLN A 139 -49.22 30.41 8.84
N LYS A 140 -49.45 31.42 8.00
CA LYS A 140 -48.97 31.48 6.59
C LYS A 140 -47.46 31.28 6.45
N ASP A 141 -46.69 31.55 7.50
CA ASP A 141 -45.22 31.50 7.50
C ASP A 141 -44.63 30.21 8.11
N ALA A 142 -45.49 29.25 8.50
CA ALA A 142 -45.07 27.97 9.10
C ALA A 142 -44.04 27.21 8.24
N TRP A 143 -44.21 27.25 6.92
CA TRP A 143 -43.32 26.57 5.97
C TRP A 143 -41.88 27.12 6.04
N VAL A 144 -41.70 28.42 6.33
CA VAL A 144 -40.39 29.07 6.44
C VAL A 144 -39.65 28.59 7.68
N TRP A 145 -40.34 28.50 8.83
CA TRP A 145 -39.77 27.99 10.07
C TRP A 145 -39.37 26.52 9.99
N ILE A 146 -40.17 25.71 9.28
CA ILE A 146 -39.88 24.29 9.07
C ILE A 146 -38.66 24.12 8.16
N ILE A 147 -38.57 24.89 7.07
CA ILE A 147 -37.40 24.88 6.19
C ILE A 147 -36.16 25.35 6.95
N GLY A 148 -36.28 26.40 7.76
CA GLY A 148 -35.21 26.88 8.61
C GLY A 148 -34.72 25.80 9.57
N ALA A 149 -35.63 25.12 10.28
CA ALA A 149 -35.29 24.03 11.19
C ALA A 149 -34.64 22.84 10.46
N CYS A 150 -35.14 22.44 9.29
CA CYS A 150 -34.55 21.38 8.48
C CYS A 150 -33.13 21.72 7.99
N ILE A 151 -32.92 22.95 7.52
CA ILE A 151 -31.59 23.42 7.09
C ILE A 151 -30.62 23.44 8.27
N ILE A 152 -31.06 23.90 9.45
CA ILE A 152 -30.24 23.91 10.66
C ILE A 152 -29.88 22.49 11.09
N LEU A 153 -30.83 21.55 11.06
CA LEU A 153 -30.59 20.16 11.44
C LEU A 153 -29.64 19.47 10.45
N TRP A 154 -29.79 19.76 9.15
CA TRP A 154 -28.89 19.28 8.10
C TRP A 154 -27.48 19.84 8.24
N LEU A 155 -27.34 21.14 8.50
CA LEU A 155 -26.05 21.79 8.75
C LEU A 155 -25.37 21.25 10.02
N LEU A 156 -26.13 21.01 11.09
CA LEU A 156 -25.64 20.37 12.31
C LEU A 156 -25.14 18.95 12.04
N TYR A 157 -25.89 18.16 11.27
CA TYR A 157 -25.51 16.80 10.92
C TYR A 157 -24.24 16.78 10.05
N ALA A 158 -24.17 17.66 9.04
CA ALA A 158 -23.00 17.82 8.18
C ALA A 158 -21.77 18.30 8.96
N ALA A 159 -21.94 19.21 9.93
CA ALA A 159 -20.88 19.71 10.80
C ALA A 159 -20.38 18.61 11.76
N LEU A 160 -21.29 17.85 12.39
CA LEU A 160 -20.95 16.70 13.23
C LEU A 160 -20.18 15.64 12.43
N PHE A 161 -20.63 15.36 11.21
CA PHE A 161 -19.99 14.39 10.34
C PHE A 161 -18.58 14.83 9.93
N ARG A 162 -18.40 16.11 9.54
CA ARG A 162 -17.07 16.70 9.30
C ARG A 162 -16.19 16.64 10.54
N TYR A 163 -16.73 16.95 11.71
CA TYR A 163 -15.98 16.92 12.97
C TYR A 163 -15.52 15.50 13.35
N ILE A 164 -16.37 14.49 13.14
CA ILE A 164 -16.02 13.08 13.41
C ILE A 164 -14.94 12.58 12.45
N ILE A 165 -15.02 12.94 11.16
CA ILE A 165 -14.02 12.57 10.16
C ILE A 165 -12.69 13.30 10.40
N GLY A 166 -12.74 14.59 10.74
CA GLY A 166 -11.54 15.39 11.06
C GLY A 166 -10.83 14.95 12.35
N ARG A 167 -11.46 14.11 13.18
CA ARG A 167 -10.84 13.49 14.36
C ARG A 167 -10.22 12.12 14.09
N ARG A 168 -10.42 11.57 12.88
CA ARG A 168 -9.98 10.22 12.47
C ARG A 168 -8.83 10.22 11.47
N GLN A 169 -8.43 11.38 10.94
CA GLN A 169 -7.14 11.59 10.29
C GLN A 169 -6.12 12.08 11.32
#